data_AF-A0A328SR44-F1
#
_entry.id   AF-A0A328SR44-F1
#
_cell.length_a   1.000
_cell.length_b   1.000
_cell.length_c   1.000
_cell.angle_alpha   90.00
_cell.angle_beta   90.00
_cell.angle_gamma   90.00
#
_symmetry.space_group_name_H-M   'P 1'
#
loop_
_entity.id
_entity.type
_entity.pdbx_description
1 polymer ?
#
loop_
_entity_poly.entity_id
_entity_poly.type
_entity_poly.pdbx_seq_one_letter_code
_entity_poly.pdbx_strand_id
1 'polypeptide(L)'
;VGGGSNFGGSLFPFIREKIKGNTDCEFLAVEPSACPTLSQGEYTYDFGDEVGFTPLLKMFTLGHDFVAPSVHAGGLRYHGMNTQVSLLKNEGYITPRTAHQTEVFAAGKMFAKCEGIIPAPETNHAVKVAIDEAQKCKQTGEEKTIVVNFSGHGLMDFKGYASFMDGSMEDC
;
A
#
# COMPACT_ATOMS: atom_id res chain seq x y z
N VAL A 1 0.12 1.96 -0.01
CA VAL A 1 0.62 3.05 0.83
C VAL A 1 -0.05 4.29 0.30
N GLY A 2 -0.62 5.12 1.17
CA GLY A 2 -1.23 6.40 0.76
C GLY A 2 -0.13 7.43 0.71
N GLY A 3 -0.06 8.31 1.71
CA GLY A 3 1.15 9.10 1.98
C GLY A 3 2.24 8.38 2.78
N GLY A 4 2.05 7.11 3.16
CA GLY A 4 3.06 6.29 3.84
C GLY A 4 3.15 6.42 5.37
N SER A 5 2.32 7.25 6.01
CA SER A 5 2.34 7.47 7.46
C SER A 5 2.08 6.20 8.28
N ASN A 6 1.07 5.40 7.94
CA ASN A 6 0.76 4.17 8.66
C ASN A 6 1.87 3.11 8.51
N PHE A 7 2.50 3.05 7.33
CA PHE A 7 3.61 2.14 7.05
C PHE A 7 4.84 2.54 7.87
N GLY A 8 5.23 3.81 7.81
CA GLY A 8 6.37 4.31 8.58
C GLY A 8 6.15 4.20 10.09
N GLY A 9 4.96 4.60 10.55
CA GLY A 9 4.60 4.56 11.97
C GLY A 9 4.62 3.16 12.58
N SER A 10 4.34 2.12 11.80
CA SER A 10 4.36 0.73 12.28
C SER A 10 5.71 0.04 12.08
N LEU A 11 6.46 0.38 11.02
CA LEU A 11 7.60 -0.44 10.57
C LEU A 11 8.97 0.22 10.74
N PHE A 12 9.07 1.54 10.96
CA PHE A 12 10.39 2.19 11.15
C PHE A 12 11.25 1.58 12.26
N PRO A 13 10.71 1.16 13.43
CA PRO A 13 11.51 0.48 14.44
C PRO A 13 12.18 -0.80 13.92
N PHE A 14 11.51 -1.55 13.05
CA PHE A 14 12.04 -2.79 12.46
C PHE A 14 13.00 -2.51 11.31
N ILE A 15 12.72 -1.50 10.48
CA ILE A 15 13.64 -1.07 9.41
C ILE A 15 14.96 -0.59 10.00
N ARG A 16 14.94 0.09 11.15
CA ARG A 16 16.15 0.44 11.90
C ARG A 16 17.01 -0.78 12.23
N GLU A 17 16.39 -1.89 12.63
CA GLU A 17 17.13 -3.12 12.94
C GLU A 17 17.73 -3.74 11.67
N LYS A 18 17.05 -3.64 10.52
CA LYS A 18 17.65 -4.04 9.22
C LYS A 18 18.85 -3.19 8.84
N ILE A 19 18.76 -1.87 9.02
CA ILE A 19 19.89 -0.94 8.75
C ILE A 19 21.11 -1.27 9.63
N LYS A 20 20.88 -1.71 10.88
CA LYS A 20 21.95 -2.16 11.78
C LYS A 20 22.52 -3.55 11.42
N GLY A 21 21.91 -4.27 10.48
CA GLY A 21 22.28 -5.65 10.14
C GLY A 21 21.77 -6.70 11.13
N ASN A 22 20.80 -6.35 11.99
CA ASN A 22 20.27 -7.25 13.02
C ASN A 22 19.14 -8.17 12.50
N THR A 23 18.62 -7.90 11.30
CA THR A 23 17.58 -8.71 10.67
C THR A 23 17.67 -8.61 9.15
N ASP A 24 17.26 -9.68 8.48
CA ASP A 24 17.10 -9.80 7.02
C ASP A 24 15.65 -9.50 6.56
N CYS A 25 14.74 -9.16 7.49
CA CYS A 25 13.31 -8.92 7.25
C CYS A 25 13.04 -8.09 5.98
N GLU A 26 12.12 -8.55 5.14
CA GLU A 26 11.70 -7.84 3.93
C GLU A 26 10.56 -6.87 4.25
N PHE A 27 10.66 -5.63 3.75
CA PHE A 27 9.65 -4.59 3.97
C PHE A 27 8.92 -4.30 2.66
N LEU A 28 7.67 -4.76 2.58
CA LEU A 28 6.85 -4.63 1.37
C LEU A 28 5.85 -3.47 1.52
N ALA A 29 6.00 -2.43 0.71
CA ALA A 29 5.05 -1.32 0.64
C ALA A 29 4.07 -1.53 -0.51
N VAL A 30 2.80 -1.84 -0.21
CA VAL A 30 1.81 -2.18 -1.26
C VAL A 30 0.94 -1.00 -1.61
N GLU A 31 0.85 -0.60 -2.88
CA GLU A 31 0.09 0.54 -3.40
C GLU A 31 -0.86 0.12 -4.54
N PRO A 32 -1.85 0.93 -4.93
CA PRO A 32 -2.74 0.58 -6.04
C PRO A 32 -2.00 0.71 -7.37
N SER A 33 -2.30 -0.18 -8.33
CA SER A 33 -1.81 -0.04 -9.71
C SER A 33 -2.26 1.28 -10.36
N ALA A 34 -3.42 1.81 -9.95
CA ALA A 34 -3.97 3.08 -10.42
C ALA A 34 -3.25 4.33 -9.88
N CYS A 35 -2.50 4.22 -8.78
CA CYS A 35 -1.69 5.30 -8.22
C CYS A 35 -0.31 4.74 -7.75
N PRO A 36 0.56 4.35 -8.70
CA PRO A 36 1.81 3.63 -8.41
C PRO A 36 2.96 4.56 -7.98
N THR A 37 2.76 5.32 -6.90
CA THR A 37 3.68 6.39 -6.47
C THR A 37 5.10 5.91 -6.17
N LEU A 38 5.29 4.85 -5.38
CA LEU A 38 6.63 4.34 -5.04
C LEU A 38 7.26 3.53 -6.18
N SER A 39 6.46 2.77 -6.92
CA SER A 39 6.95 1.87 -7.97
C SER A 39 7.25 2.57 -9.29
N GLN A 40 6.47 3.59 -9.67
CA GLN A 40 6.59 4.28 -10.96
C GLN A 40 6.77 5.81 -10.85
N GLY A 41 6.51 6.41 -9.69
CA GLY A 41 6.70 7.85 -9.49
C GLY A 41 8.16 8.29 -9.58
N GLU A 42 8.35 9.59 -9.80
CA GLU A 42 9.67 10.21 -9.88
C GLU A 42 10.18 10.57 -8.47
N TYR A 43 11.46 10.29 -8.17
CA TYR A 43 12.08 10.73 -6.92
C TYR A 43 12.63 12.16 -7.03
N THR A 44 11.75 13.14 -6.88
CA THR A 44 12.07 14.56 -7.09
C THR A 44 11.56 15.45 -5.95
N TYR A 45 11.81 16.76 -6.04
CA TYR A 45 11.21 17.74 -5.13
C TYR A 45 9.85 18.14 -5.69
N ASP A 46 8.80 18.04 -4.87
CA ASP A 46 7.43 18.39 -5.27
C ASP A 46 6.63 18.87 -4.05
N PHE A 47 5.46 19.45 -4.29
CA PHE A 47 4.56 19.92 -3.24
C PHE A 47 3.88 18.74 -2.54
N GLY A 48 3.79 18.80 -1.21
CA GLY A 48 3.06 17.83 -0.39
C GLY A 48 1.54 18.01 -0.43
N ASP A 49 1.03 19.02 -1.11
CA ASP A 49 -0.38 19.26 -1.30
C ASP A 49 -0.64 19.71 -2.75
N GLU A 50 -1.84 19.44 -3.24
CA GLU A 50 -2.27 19.78 -4.60
C GLU A 50 -2.24 21.29 -4.89
N VAL A 51 -2.38 22.14 -3.86
CA VAL A 51 -2.50 23.60 -4.02
C VAL A 51 -1.13 24.29 -4.05
N GLY A 52 -0.07 23.59 -3.64
CA GLY A 52 1.30 24.12 -3.59
C GLY A 52 1.58 25.04 -2.41
N PHE A 53 0.88 24.89 -1.28
CA PHE A 53 1.14 25.70 -0.08
C PHE A 53 2.25 25.15 0.82
N THR A 54 2.56 23.87 0.72
CA THR A 54 3.68 23.26 1.42
C THR A 54 5.03 23.70 0.82
N PRO A 55 6.11 23.66 1.59
CA PRO A 55 7.46 23.67 1.02
C PRO A 55 7.66 22.47 0.09
N LEU A 56 8.60 22.57 -0.85
CA LEU A 56 9.01 21.43 -1.67
C LEU A 56 9.64 20.33 -0.80
N LEU A 57 9.18 19.10 -0.98
CA LEU A 57 9.63 17.91 -0.25
C LEU A 57 10.30 16.95 -1.23
N LYS A 58 11.47 16.39 -0.86
CA LYS A 58 12.11 15.33 -1.64
C LYS A 58 11.37 14.01 -1.40
N MET A 59 10.63 13.55 -2.40
CA MET A 59 9.78 12.36 -2.30
C MET A 59 9.59 11.66 -3.64
N PHE A 60 9.10 10.42 -3.60
CA PHE A 60 8.47 9.83 -4.77
C PHE A 60 7.12 10.50 -4.99
N THR A 61 6.83 10.90 -6.23
CA THR A 61 5.62 11.63 -6.59
C THR A 61 5.12 11.24 -7.99
N LEU A 62 3.81 11.29 -8.19
CA LEU A 62 3.15 11.25 -9.51
C LEU A 62 2.92 12.66 -10.09
N GLY A 63 3.33 13.71 -9.37
CA GLY A 63 3.00 15.12 -9.60
C GLY A 63 1.87 15.58 -8.67
N HIS A 64 2.01 16.74 -8.02
CA HIS A 64 0.99 17.27 -7.11
C HIS A 64 -0.36 17.59 -7.76
N ASP A 65 -0.38 17.75 -9.09
CA ASP A 65 -1.57 17.92 -9.92
C ASP A 65 -2.15 16.59 -10.44
N PHE A 66 -1.59 15.44 -10.03
CA PHE A 66 -2.08 14.12 -10.41
C PHE A 66 -3.50 13.89 -9.87
N VAL A 67 -4.38 13.45 -10.78
CA VAL A 67 -5.76 13.06 -10.46
C VAL A 67 -5.92 11.56 -10.68
N ALA A 68 -6.20 10.84 -9.59
CA ALA A 68 -6.48 9.40 -9.66
C ALA A 68 -7.72 9.11 -10.53
N PRO A 69 -7.76 7.96 -11.24
CA PRO A 69 -8.93 7.57 -12.03
C PRO A 69 -10.23 7.59 -11.22
N SER A 70 -11.31 8.11 -11.80
CA SER A 70 -12.60 8.26 -11.09
C SER A 70 -13.25 6.94 -10.71
N VAL A 71 -12.94 5.86 -11.43
CA VAL A 71 -13.40 4.49 -11.16
C VAL A 71 -12.61 3.80 -10.04
N HIS A 72 -11.55 4.42 -9.53
CA HIS A 72 -10.72 3.84 -8.47
C HIS A 72 -11.41 3.93 -7.10
N ALA A 73 -11.77 2.76 -6.56
CA ALA A 73 -12.43 2.61 -5.26
C ALA A 73 -11.50 2.05 -4.17
N GLY A 74 -10.24 1.73 -4.50
CA GLY A 74 -9.26 1.15 -3.58
C GLY A 74 -8.67 2.14 -2.55
N GLY A 75 -9.06 3.42 -2.58
CA GLY A 75 -8.44 4.45 -1.74
C GLY A 75 -7.01 4.78 -2.20
N LEU A 76 -6.14 5.19 -1.28
CA LEU A 76 -4.70 5.41 -1.58
C LEU A 76 -4.42 6.33 -2.80
N ARG A 77 -5.17 7.43 -2.91
CA ARG A 77 -5.15 8.35 -4.07
C ARG A 77 -4.10 9.45 -4.03
N TYR A 78 -3.39 9.57 -2.92
CA TYR A 78 -2.44 10.66 -2.72
C TYR A 78 -1.24 10.52 -3.66
N HIS A 79 -0.85 11.62 -4.31
CA HIS A 79 0.16 11.62 -5.38
C HIS A 79 1.58 11.35 -4.88
N GLY A 80 1.89 11.81 -3.67
CA GLY A 80 3.22 11.82 -3.08
C GLY A 80 3.43 10.72 -2.04
N MET A 81 4.67 10.62 -1.56
CA MET A 81 5.03 9.69 -0.50
C MET A 81 5.81 10.41 0.60
N ASN A 82 5.67 9.95 1.84
CA ASN A 82 6.47 10.47 2.95
C ASN A 82 7.97 10.48 2.60
N THR A 83 8.68 11.55 2.97
CA THR A 83 10.09 11.77 2.61
C THR A 83 11.02 10.69 3.16
N GLN A 84 10.77 10.18 4.37
CA GLN A 84 11.57 9.11 4.98
C GLN A 84 11.27 7.76 4.33
N VAL A 85 9.99 7.46 4.03
CA VAL A 85 9.61 6.26 3.26
C VAL A 85 10.25 6.31 1.86
N SER A 86 10.23 7.48 1.22
CA SER A 86 10.85 7.70 -0.09
C SER A 86 12.35 7.46 -0.06
N LEU A 87 13.04 8.03 0.93
CA LEU A 87 14.46 7.80 1.14
C LEU A 87 14.75 6.30 1.34
N LEU A 88 14.03 5.62 2.23
CA LEU A 88 14.24 4.20 2.51
C LEU A 88 13.98 3.31 1.29
N LYS A 89 13.01 3.66 0.43
CA LYS A 89 12.82 2.97 -0.85
C LYS A 89 13.97 3.26 -1.83
N ASN A 90 14.42 4.51 -1.91
CA ASN A 90 15.54 4.90 -2.77
C ASN A 90 16.84 4.18 -2.39
N GLU A 91 17.08 3.99 -1.09
CA GLU A 91 18.22 3.25 -0.55
C GLU A 91 18.04 1.72 -0.56
N GLY A 92 16.92 1.21 -1.08
CA GLY A 92 16.70 -0.23 -1.26
C GLY A 92 16.23 -1.00 -0.02
N TYR A 93 15.81 -0.32 1.05
CA TYR A 93 15.29 -0.99 2.26
C TYR A 93 13.81 -1.38 2.14
N ILE A 94 13.06 -0.73 1.25
CA ILE A 94 11.64 -0.96 1.02
C ILE A 94 11.41 -1.41 -0.42
N THR A 95 10.68 -2.51 -0.60
CA THR A 95 10.28 -3.02 -1.90
C THR A 95 8.82 -2.65 -2.17
N PRO A 96 8.53 -1.80 -3.17
CA PRO A 96 7.16 -1.49 -3.52
C PRO A 96 6.50 -2.65 -4.27
N ARG A 97 5.19 -2.82 -4.07
CA ARG A 97 4.33 -3.76 -4.81
C ARG A 97 3.06 -3.04 -5.22
N THR A 98 2.56 -3.34 -6.40
CA THR A 98 1.25 -2.85 -6.86
C THR A 98 0.20 -3.96 -6.80
N ALA A 99 -1.06 -3.56 -6.67
CA ALA A 99 -2.20 -4.46 -6.77
C ALA A 99 -3.38 -3.78 -7.48
N HIS A 100 -4.11 -4.56 -8.26
CA HIS A 100 -5.34 -4.12 -8.93
C HIS A 100 -6.52 -4.15 -7.96
N GLN A 101 -7.48 -3.24 -8.13
CA GLN A 101 -8.54 -3.08 -7.14
C GLN A 101 -9.45 -4.32 -7.05
N THR A 102 -9.73 -4.98 -8.17
CA THR A 102 -10.51 -6.23 -8.17
C THR A 102 -9.85 -7.30 -7.29
N GLU A 103 -8.52 -7.44 -7.36
CA GLU A 103 -7.75 -8.38 -6.55
C GLU A 103 -7.75 -8.02 -5.07
N VAL A 104 -7.60 -6.74 -4.72
CA VAL A 104 -7.58 -6.34 -3.30
C VAL A 104 -8.96 -6.52 -2.66
N PHE A 105 -10.05 -6.21 -3.35
CA PHE A 105 -11.39 -6.47 -2.82
C PHE A 105 -11.70 -7.97 -2.71
N ALA A 106 -11.21 -8.80 -3.62
CA ALA A 106 -11.28 -10.25 -3.50
C ALA A 106 -10.55 -10.75 -2.24
N ALA A 107 -9.33 -10.25 -2.00
CA ALA A 107 -8.56 -10.54 -0.80
C ALA A 107 -9.28 -10.09 0.48
N GLY A 108 -9.85 -8.89 0.49
CA GLY A 108 -10.62 -8.37 1.62
C GLY A 108 -11.85 -9.22 1.95
N LYS A 109 -12.59 -9.66 0.92
CA LYS A 109 -13.72 -10.58 1.08
C LYS A 109 -13.28 -11.93 1.64
N MET A 110 -12.16 -12.47 1.18
CA MET A 110 -11.59 -13.70 1.72
C MET A 110 -11.22 -13.54 3.20
N PHE A 111 -10.48 -12.48 3.54
CA PHE A 111 -10.07 -12.18 4.91
C PHE A 111 -11.27 -12.02 5.84
N ALA A 112 -12.30 -11.28 5.43
CA ALA A 112 -13.51 -11.12 6.21
C ALA A 112 -14.24 -12.44 6.48
N LYS A 113 -14.24 -13.38 5.52
CA LYS A 113 -14.83 -14.70 5.70
C LYS A 113 -14.02 -15.61 6.64
N CYS A 114 -12.70 -15.48 6.64
CA CYS A 114 -11.81 -16.31 7.45
C CYS A 114 -11.62 -15.77 8.88
N GLU A 115 -11.44 -14.45 9.02
CA GLU A 115 -11.05 -13.80 10.27
C GLU A 115 -12.20 -13.01 10.93
N GLY A 116 -13.34 -12.86 10.26
CA GLY A 116 -14.54 -12.20 10.80
C GLY A 116 -14.48 -10.67 10.89
N ILE A 117 -13.44 -10.03 10.36
CA ILE A 117 -13.28 -8.58 10.35
C ILE A 117 -13.25 -8.08 8.91
N ILE A 118 -14.00 -7.02 8.61
CA ILE A 118 -14.00 -6.38 7.29
C ILE A 118 -12.86 -5.34 7.25
N PRO A 119 -11.77 -5.57 6.49
CA PRO A 119 -10.70 -4.58 6.28
C PRO A 119 -11.15 -3.38 5.45
N ALA A 120 -10.51 -2.22 5.65
CA ALA A 120 -10.67 -1.08 4.76
C ALA A 120 -10.12 -1.39 3.35
N PRO A 121 -10.63 -0.78 2.26
CA PRO A 121 -10.07 -0.92 0.92
C PRO A 121 -8.56 -0.62 0.84
N GLU A 122 -8.09 0.37 1.60
CA GLU A 122 -6.67 0.67 1.73
C GLU A 122 -5.88 -0.48 2.37
N THR A 123 -6.43 -1.09 3.43
CA THR A 123 -5.82 -2.22 4.14
C THR A 123 -5.79 -3.48 3.29
N ASN A 124 -6.76 -3.67 2.39
CA ASN A 124 -6.83 -4.80 1.49
C ASN A 124 -5.58 -4.96 0.61
N HIS A 125 -4.88 -3.88 0.29
CA HIS A 125 -3.63 -3.94 -0.46
C HIS A 125 -2.58 -4.78 0.28
N ALA A 126 -2.40 -4.50 1.58
CA ALA A 126 -1.45 -5.26 2.40
C ALA A 126 -1.92 -6.70 2.63
N VAL A 127 -3.23 -6.91 2.84
CA VAL A 127 -3.82 -8.25 2.98
C VAL A 127 -3.61 -9.09 1.72
N LYS A 128 -3.84 -8.51 0.54
CA LYS A 128 -3.65 -9.19 -0.75
C LYS A 128 -2.22 -9.70 -0.89
N VAL A 129 -1.23 -8.84 -0.67
CA VAL A 129 0.19 -9.25 -0.80
C VAL A 129 0.58 -10.23 0.30
N ALA A 130 0.04 -10.11 1.51
CA ALA A 130 0.28 -11.10 2.56
C ALA A 130 -0.25 -12.49 2.17
N ILE A 131 -1.42 -12.57 1.54
CA ILE A 131 -1.97 -13.82 0.99
C ILE A 131 -1.05 -14.35 -0.12
N ASP A 132 -0.59 -13.49 -1.04
CA ASP A 132 0.34 -13.90 -2.11
C ASP A 132 1.64 -14.48 -1.54
N GLU A 133 2.25 -13.81 -0.55
CA GLU A 133 3.49 -14.28 0.09
C GLU A 133 3.26 -15.58 0.86
N ALA A 134 2.12 -15.75 1.55
CA ALA A 134 1.77 -17.00 2.21
C ALA A 134 1.58 -18.15 1.20
N GLN A 135 0.97 -17.88 0.04
CA GLN A 135 0.85 -18.86 -1.04
C GLN A 135 2.20 -19.24 -1.63
N LYS A 136 3.12 -18.28 -1.81
CA LYS A 136 4.49 -18.57 -2.24
C LYS A 136 5.22 -19.44 -1.22
N CYS A 137 5.14 -19.13 0.07
CA CYS A 137 5.72 -19.94 1.14
C CYS A 137 5.20 -21.38 1.09
N LYS A 138 3.89 -21.57 0.84
CA LYS A 138 3.30 -22.91 0.64
C LYS A 138 3.87 -23.63 -0.59
N GLN A 139 4.15 -22.92 -1.68
CA GLN A 139 4.72 -23.50 -2.91
C GLN A 139 6.20 -23.86 -2.76
N THR A 140 6.97 -23.02 -2.08
CA THR A 140 8.41 -23.22 -1.88
C THR A 140 8.73 -24.12 -0.69
N GLY A 141 7.80 -24.27 0.25
CA GLY A 141 8.02 -24.94 1.52
C GLY A 141 8.79 -24.11 2.54
N GLU A 142 9.00 -22.81 2.27
CA GLU A 142 9.67 -21.91 3.21
C GLU A 142 8.75 -21.53 4.38
N GLU A 143 9.28 -21.58 5.60
CA GLU A 143 8.60 -21.06 6.77
C GLU A 143 8.97 -19.58 6.98
N LYS A 144 7.98 -18.68 6.89
CA LYS A 144 8.14 -17.25 7.13
C LYS A 144 7.06 -16.74 8.07
N THR A 145 7.44 -15.77 8.92
CA THR A 145 6.48 -14.97 9.67
C THR A 145 6.11 -13.74 8.85
N ILE A 146 4.83 -13.60 8.51
CA ILE A 146 4.31 -12.46 7.74
C ILE A 146 3.55 -11.55 8.71
N VAL A 147 4.00 -10.29 8.83
CA VAL A 147 3.33 -9.28 9.66
C VAL A 147 2.65 -8.28 8.75
N VAL A 148 1.35 -8.05 8.99
CA VAL A 148 0.54 -7.10 8.24
C VAL A 148 0.14 -5.94 9.13
N ASN A 149 0.46 -4.72 8.71
CA ASN A 149 -0.10 -3.52 9.35
C ASN A 149 -1.57 -3.35 8.93
N PHE A 150 -2.49 -3.78 9.81
CA PHE A 150 -3.92 -3.65 9.58
C PHE A 150 -4.38 -2.21 9.87
N SER A 151 -4.34 -1.35 8.85
CA SER A 151 -4.49 0.10 9.04
C SER A 151 -5.91 0.57 9.39
N GLY A 152 -6.95 -0.23 9.14
CA GLY A 152 -8.32 0.16 9.45
C GLY A 152 -9.38 -0.86 9.03
N HIS A 153 -10.60 -0.69 9.54
CA HIS A 153 -11.77 -1.49 9.18
C HIS A 153 -12.58 -0.84 8.04
N GLY A 154 -13.30 -1.65 7.27
CA GLY A 154 -14.12 -1.22 6.14
C GLY A 154 -15.59 -0.97 6.43
N LEU A 155 -15.99 -0.83 7.70
CA LEU A 155 -17.39 -0.64 8.11
C LEU A 155 -18.05 0.63 7.56
N MET A 156 -17.27 1.57 7.03
CA MET A 156 -17.77 2.80 6.40
C MET A 156 -17.51 2.84 4.89
N ASP A 157 -16.92 1.77 4.33
CA ASP A 157 -16.44 1.70 2.95
C ASP A 157 -17.27 0.72 2.09
N PHE A 158 -18.53 0.52 2.48
CA PHE A 158 -19.42 -0.46 1.84
C PHE A 158 -19.64 -0.21 0.35
N LYS A 159 -19.49 1.02 -0.13
CA LYS A 159 -19.67 1.33 -1.56
C LYS A 159 -18.68 0.57 -2.44
N GLY A 160 -17.40 0.54 -2.07
CA GLY A 160 -16.37 -0.21 -2.81
C GLY A 160 -16.65 -1.71 -2.77
N TYR A 161 -17.00 -2.24 -1.60
CA TYR A 161 -17.39 -3.65 -1.47
C TYR A 161 -18.65 -4.01 -2.25
N ALA A 162 -19.65 -3.12 -2.30
CA ALA A 162 -20.87 -3.32 -3.07
C ALA A 162 -20.55 -3.44 -4.57
N SER A 163 -19.79 -2.49 -5.12
CA SER A 163 -19.35 -2.52 -6.53
C SER A 163 -18.50 -3.75 -6.87
N PHE A 164 -17.74 -4.28 -5.92
CA PHE A 164 -17.05 -5.56 -6.12
C PHE A 164 -18.03 -6.75 -6.12
N MET A 165 -19.01 -6.74 -5.23
CA MET A 165 -19.97 -7.85 -5.07
C MET A 165 -21.00 -7.94 -6.19
N ASP A 166 -21.41 -6.82 -6.79
CA ASP A 166 -22.33 -6.77 -7.92
C ASP A 166 -21.61 -6.92 -9.28
N GLY A 167 -20.27 -6.94 -9.28
CA GLY A 167 -19.45 -7.10 -10.47
C GLY A 167 -19.27 -5.83 -11.30
N SER A 168 -19.63 -4.66 -10.78
CA SER A 168 -19.48 -3.37 -11.47
C SER A 168 -18.09 -2.74 -11.35
N MET A 169 -17.18 -3.35 -10.59
CA MET A 169 -15.82 -2.84 -10.37
C MET A 169 -14.90 -3.20 -11.55
N GLU A 170 -14.23 -2.20 -12.10
CA GLU A 170 -13.26 -2.33 -13.20
C GLU A 170 -11.87 -1.92 -12.74
N ASP A 171 -10.82 -2.58 -13.20
CA ASP A 171 -9.45 -2.14 -12.91
C ASP A 171 -9.07 -0.91 -13.73
N CYS A 172 -8.19 -0.08 -13.16
CA CYS A 172 -7.65 1.13 -13.75
C CYS A 172 -6.14 1.25 -13.50
#